data_AF-A0A3B9VAU9-F1
#
_entry.id   AF-A0A3B9VAU9-F1
#
_cell.length_a   1.000
_cell.length_b   1.000
_cell.length_c   1.000
_cell.angle_alpha   90.00
_cell.angle_beta   90.00
_cell.angle_gamma   90.00
#
_symmetry.space_group_name_H-M   'P 1'
#
loop_
_entity.id
_entity.type
_entity.pdbx_description
1 polymer ?
#
loop_
_entity_poly.entity_id
_entity_poly.type
_entity_poly.pdbx_seq_one_letter_code
_entity_poly.pdbx_strand_id
1 'polypeptide(L)'
;KKAGATLSGVEIQSDKYKHGLPDDLPAWYRPLPFCYQSTGVETRFTNGLDPEPRSRDVFSFHKPETLLEWLTEDVPAEALQAAERFSIYNKPSTFYKRLQKLPPLIEEGLWSAQIKAIKNLEKSLSENRPRALIQMATGSGKTFTAVTFIYRLLKFAKAKRVLFLVDRKTLGAQTLKEFQQYDSPDSPFKFTEEFIVQHLQSGTIDKTARVCISTIQRLYSILKGEDIDPELEEESLFDHADLFKEPPPVEYNPIIPPETFDVIVTDECHRSIYNLWRQVLEYFDSSIIGLTATPNMQTFGFFNQNLVMEYPHEQAVADGVNVNYDVYRIRTRITQAGSKVDAGYFIDRRDRETRAVRWERLDEELEYNANQLDTDVVAIDQIRTVIKSFRDNLFKEIFPGRKDVPKTLVFAKDDSHAEDIVKIIREEFAKGNEFCQKITYKTTGVSPEQLIRDFRTNYFPRIAVTVDMISTGT
;
A
#
# COMPACT_ATOMS: atom_id res chain seq x y z
N LYS A 1 18.69 7.80 -30.06
CA LYS A 1 20.15 7.53 -30.14
C LYS A 1 20.37 6.01 -30.02
N LYS A 2 21.62 5.51 -30.12
CA LYS A 2 21.93 4.10 -29.86
C LYS A 2 21.90 3.82 -28.34
N ALA A 3 21.68 2.57 -27.95
CA ALA A 3 21.83 2.12 -26.57
C ALA A 3 23.21 2.51 -25.99
N GLY A 4 23.25 2.92 -24.73
CA GLY A 4 24.45 3.38 -24.02
C GLY A 4 24.82 4.85 -24.24
N ALA A 5 24.13 5.59 -25.12
CA ALA A 5 24.29 7.03 -25.24
C ALA A 5 23.47 7.77 -24.16
N THR A 6 24.01 8.85 -23.60
CA THR A 6 23.27 9.68 -22.63
C THR A 6 22.20 10.52 -23.34
N LEU A 7 20.98 10.52 -22.80
CA LEU A 7 19.87 11.29 -23.36
C LEU A 7 19.90 12.79 -23.05
N SER A 8 20.51 13.21 -21.94
CA SER A 8 20.59 14.65 -21.59
C SER A 8 21.36 15.47 -22.62
N GLY A 9 22.42 14.89 -23.21
CA GLY A 9 23.24 15.56 -24.24
C GLY A 9 22.50 15.83 -25.56
N VAL A 10 21.30 15.27 -25.75
CA VAL A 10 20.51 15.44 -26.98
C VAL A 10 19.27 16.29 -26.79
N GLU A 11 19.03 16.80 -25.58
CA GLU A 11 17.90 17.68 -25.28
C GLU A 11 17.92 18.95 -26.14
N ILE A 12 19.11 19.55 -26.33
CA ILE A 12 19.32 20.71 -27.24
C ILE A 12 18.93 20.35 -28.67
N GLN A 13 19.21 19.13 -29.12
CA GLN A 13 18.84 18.67 -30.46
C GLN A 13 17.32 18.53 -30.57
N SER A 14 16.66 17.92 -29.59
CA SER A 14 15.19 17.82 -29.58
C SER A 14 14.51 19.19 -29.53
N ASP A 15 15.05 20.14 -28.75
CA ASP A 15 14.47 21.48 -28.63
C ASP A 15 14.59 22.29 -29.94
N LYS A 16 15.64 22.05 -30.74
CA LYS A 16 15.72 22.60 -32.11
C LYS A 16 14.61 22.09 -33.01
N TYR A 17 14.28 20.79 -32.95
CA TYR A 17 13.16 20.25 -33.74
C TYR A 17 11.81 20.76 -33.26
N LYS A 18 11.67 20.99 -31.96
CA LYS A 18 10.48 21.56 -31.33
C LYS A 18 10.08 22.92 -31.92
N HIS A 19 11.09 23.78 -32.13
CA HIS A 19 10.93 25.14 -32.64
C HIS A 19 11.11 25.24 -34.16
N GLY A 20 11.83 24.29 -34.76
CA GLY A 20 12.26 24.33 -36.16
C GLY A 20 11.28 23.72 -37.16
N LEU A 21 10.03 23.42 -36.76
CA LEU A 21 9.02 22.93 -37.70
C LEU A 21 8.66 24.06 -38.70
N PRO A 22 8.84 23.88 -40.02
CA PRO A 22 8.49 24.89 -41.02
C PRO A 22 7.04 25.39 -40.88
N ASP A 23 6.81 26.70 -41.04
CA ASP A 23 5.50 27.34 -40.79
C ASP A 23 4.40 26.89 -41.76
N ASP A 24 4.78 26.45 -42.95
CA ASP A 24 3.90 25.90 -43.98
C ASP A 24 3.35 24.50 -43.63
N LEU A 25 3.98 23.78 -42.69
CA LEU A 25 3.48 22.49 -42.23
C LEU A 25 2.31 22.63 -41.23
N PRO A 26 1.30 21.74 -41.30
CA PRO A 26 0.24 21.69 -40.29
C PRO A 26 0.79 21.27 -38.93
N ALA A 27 0.39 22.00 -37.88
CA ALA A 27 0.70 21.66 -36.50
C ALA A 27 -0.47 22.05 -35.62
N TRP A 28 -0.82 21.16 -34.68
CA TRP A 28 -1.84 21.44 -33.66
C TRP A 28 -1.39 22.51 -32.69
N TYR A 29 -0.10 22.59 -32.37
CA TYR A 29 0.45 23.55 -31.42
C TYR A 29 1.89 23.90 -31.79
N ARG A 30 2.28 25.17 -31.60
CA ARG A 30 3.63 25.69 -31.87
C ARG A 30 4.14 26.49 -30.65
N PRO A 31 5.38 26.25 -30.18
CA PRO A 31 6.30 25.18 -30.60
C PRO A 31 5.72 23.80 -30.26
N LEU A 32 6.20 22.72 -30.89
CA LEU A 32 5.65 21.38 -30.67
C LEU A 32 5.70 21.02 -29.17
N PRO A 33 4.59 20.61 -28.52
CA PRO A 33 4.59 20.51 -27.07
C PRO A 33 5.26 19.25 -26.55
N PHE A 34 5.22 18.16 -27.30
CA PHE A 34 5.66 16.84 -26.83
C PHE A 34 7.03 16.49 -27.39
N CYS A 35 8.01 16.29 -26.52
CA CYS A 35 9.36 15.91 -26.90
C CYS A 35 9.71 14.55 -26.32
N TYR A 36 10.18 13.64 -27.18
CA TYR A 36 10.72 12.35 -26.77
C TYR A 36 12.19 12.23 -27.15
N GLN A 37 12.97 11.65 -26.25
CA GLN A 37 14.33 11.22 -26.52
C GLN A 37 14.45 9.76 -26.11
N SER A 38 14.88 8.89 -27.02
CA SER A 38 14.97 7.45 -26.74
C SER A 38 16.25 6.85 -27.27
N THR A 39 16.80 5.87 -26.55
CA THR A 39 17.89 4.99 -27.02
C THR A 39 17.39 3.63 -27.50
N GLY A 40 16.09 3.37 -27.40
CA GLY A 40 15.49 2.04 -27.51
C GLY A 40 15.53 1.23 -26.21
N VAL A 41 16.34 1.64 -25.23
CA VAL A 41 16.42 1.04 -23.88
C VAL A 41 15.82 1.97 -22.83
N GLU A 42 16.20 3.25 -22.86
CA GLU A 42 15.61 4.30 -22.05
C GLU A 42 14.85 5.28 -22.95
N THR A 43 13.71 5.77 -22.45
CA THR A 43 12.89 6.78 -23.12
C THR A 43 12.57 7.89 -22.13
N ARG A 44 12.82 9.12 -22.54
CA ARG A 44 12.48 10.34 -21.82
C ARG A 44 11.40 11.09 -22.56
N PHE A 45 10.54 11.74 -21.79
CA PHE A 45 9.45 12.56 -22.27
C PHE A 45 9.45 13.91 -21.55
N THR A 46 9.21 14.97 -22.32
CA THR A 46 8.96 16.32 -21.80
C THR A 46 7.64 16.83 -22.37
N ASN A 47 6.73 17.22 -21.47
CA ASN A 47 5.50 17.91 -21.83
C ASN A 47 5.70 19.42 -21.74
N GLY A 48 5.83 20.08 -22.89
CA GLY A 48 5.99 21.53 -23.02
C GLY A 48 4.74 22.35 -22.66
N LEU A 49 3.61 21.71 -22.36
CA LEU A 49 2.39 22.37 -21.89
C LEU A 49 2.38 22.57 -20.36
N ASP A 50 3.25 21.86 -19.63
CA ASP A 50 3.37 22.02 -18.18
C ASP A 50 3.90 23.41 -17.81
N PRO A 51 3.58 23.93 -16.61
CA PRO A 51 4.05 25.25 -16.17
C PRO A 51 5.58 25.37 -16.20
N GLU A 52 6.25 24.32 -15.71
CA GLU A 52 7.70 24.17 -15.72
C GLU A 52 8.02 22.81 -16.38
N PRO A 53 8.15 22.78 -17.73
CA PRO A 53 8.42 21.54 -18.46
C PRO A 53 9.74 20.91 -18.01
N ARG A 54 9.69 19.65 -17.60
CA ARG A 54 10.87 18.89 -17.18
C ARG A 54 10.89 17.53 -17.86
N SER A 55 12.06 17.13 -18.34
CA SER A 55 12.26 15.78 -18.84
C SER A 55 12.11 14.77 -17.71
N ARG A 56 11.44 13.67 -17.99
CA ARG A 56 11.27 12.54 -17.08
C ARG A 56 11.27 11.23 -17.85
N ASP A 57 11.64 10.15 -17.17
CA ASP A 57 11.64 8.82 -17.77
C ASP A 57 10.19 8.33 -17.95
N VAL A 58 9.94 7.62 -19.04
CA VAL A 58 8.68 6.94 -19.34
C VAL A 58 8.97 5.53 -19.84
N PHE A 59 8.10 4.60 -19.50
CA PHE A 59 8.26 3.20 -19.92
C PHE A 59 8.20 3.03 -21.44
N SER A 60 7.27 3.74 -22.10
CA SER A 60 7.11 3.72 -23.56
C SER A 60 6.48 5.03 -24.05
N PHE A 61 6.34 5.16 -25.37
CA PHE A 61 5.65 6.29 -25.99
C PHE A 61 4.15 6.26 -25.68
N HIS A 62 3.59 7.45 -25.45
CA HIS A 62 2.15 7.62 -25.31
C HIS A 62 1.45 7.37 -26.65
N LYS A 63 0.20 6.91 -26.59
CA LYS A 63 -0.64 6.74 -27.76
C LYS A 63 -0.98 8.09 -28.40
N PRO A 64 -1.13 8.15 -29.74
CA PRO A 64 -1.52 9.39 -30.42
C PRO A 64 -2.82 9.98 -29.90
N GLU A 65 -3.79 9.13 -29.53
CA GLU A 65 -5.09 9.56 -28.99
C GLU A 65 -4.91 10.30 -27.66
N THR A 66 -4.01 9.82 -26.80
CA THR A 66 -3.66 10.46 -25.52
C THR A 66 -3.05 11.84 -25.73
N LEU A 67 -2.11 11.95 -26.67
CA LEU A 67 -1.46 13.22 -27.00
C LEU A 67 -2.45 14.23 -27.59
N LEU A 68 -3.37 13.77 -28.45
CA LEU A 68 -4.44 14.62 -28.98
C LEU A 68 -5.38 15.10 -27.87
N GLU A 69 -5.76 14.21 -26.95
CA GLU A 69 -6.61 14.58 -25.83
C GLU A 69 -5.97 15.70 -25.00
N TRP A 70 -4.68 15.59 -24.64
CA TRP A 70 -3.95 16.64 -23.92
C TRP A 70 -3.84 17.97 -24.68
N LEU A 71 -3.84 17.95 -26.02
CA LEU A 71 -3.85 19.16 -26.85
C LEU A 71 -5.22 19.84 -26.91
N THR A 72 -6.28 19.09 -26.65
CA THR A 72 -7.67 19.57 -26.76
C THR A 72 -8.34 19.78 -25.40
N GLU A 73 -7.74 19.29 -24.33
CA GLU A 73 -8.29 19.39 -22.98
C GLU A 73 -8.42 20.86 -22.55
N ASP A 74 -9.60 21.22 -22.04
CA ASP A 74 -9.98 22.58 -21.65
C ASP A 74 -9.98 23.61 -22.80
N VAL A 75 -9.95 23.17 -24.05
CA VAL A 75 -10.08 24.02 -25.25
C VAL A 75 -11.53 23.98 -25.77
N PRO A 76 -12.22 25.12 -25.94
CA PRO A 76 -13.56 25.15 -26.53
C PRO A 76 -13.61 24.56 -27.94
N ALA A 77 -14.68 23.83 -28.27
CA ALA A 77 -14.82 23.15 -29.56
C ALA A 77 -14.78 24.14 -30.75
N GLU A 78 -15.29 25.35 -30.56
CA GLU A 78 -15.30 26.43 -31.54
C GLU A 78 -13.88 26.93 -31.85
N ALA A 79 -13.00 26.91 -30.85
CA ALA A 79 -11.59 27.27 -30.99
C ALA A 79 -10.77 26.20 -31.74
N LEU A 80 -11.24 24.95 -31.77
CA LEU A 80 -10.62 23.86 -32.53
C LEU A 80 -10.96 23.92 -34.03
N GLN A 81 -12.06 24.58 -34.41
CA GLN A 81 -12.56 24.66 -35.79
C GLN A 81 -12.15 25.93 -36.54
N ALA A 82 -11.80 27.00 -35.84
CA ALA A 82 -11.37 28.25 -36.46
C ALA A 82 -10.04 28.06 -37.21
N ALA A 83 -9.99 28.52 -38.47
CA ALA A 83 -8.80 28.46 -39.33
C ALA A 83 -7.58 29.23 -38.77
N GLU A 84 -7.79 30.06 -37.75
CA GLU A 84 -6.74 30.69 -36.95
C GLU A 84 -6.26 29.72 -35.87
N ARG A 85 -5.24 28.94 -36.21
CA ARG A 85 -4.55 27.99 -35.32
C ARG A 85 -4.20 28.67 -33.99
N PHE A 86 -4.92 28.30 -32.93
CA PHE A 86 -4.69 28.60 -31.51
C PHE A 86 -4.18 30.01 -31.17
N SER A 87 -5.13 30.90 -30.89
CA SER A 87 -4.87 32.15 -30.19
C SER A 87 -4.22 31.91 -28.81
N ILE A 88 -3.34 32.83 -28.38
CA ILE A 88 -2.70 32.87 -27.04
C ILE A 88 -3.68 32.71 -25.86
N TYR A 89 -4.98 32.90 -26.10
CA TYR A 89 -6.05 32.83 -25.10
C TYR A 89 -6.61 31.41 -24.85
N ASN A 90 -6.35 30.43 -25.73
CA ASN A 90 -6.91 29.07 -25.63
C ASN A 90 -5.83 27.99 -25.45
N LYS A 91 -5.02 28.12 -24.39
CA LYS A 91 -3.98 27.12 -24.08
C LYS A 91 -4.57 25.95 -23.29
N PRO A 92 -4.30 24.69 -23.66
CA PRO A 92 -4.64 23.53 -22.85
C PRO A 92 -4.13 23.70 -21.42
N SER A 93 -4.86 23.11 -20.47
CA SER A 93 -4.41 23.02 -19.10
C SER A 93 -3.91 21.62 -18.81
N THR A 94 -2.73 21.49 -18.23
CA THR A 94 -2.22 20.19 -17.79
C THR A 94 -2.62 19.93 -16.33
N PHE A 95 -2.45 18.68 -15.89
CA PHE A 95 -2.60 18.30 -14.48
C PHE A 95 -1.81 19.22 -13.54
N TYR A 96 -0.51 19.44 -13.81
CA TYR A 96 0.35 20.30 -13.00
C TYR A 96 -0.08 21.77 -13.03
N LYS A 97 -0.58 22.27 -14.16
CA LYS A 97 -1.11 23.63 -14.25
C LYS A 97 -2.40 23.82 -13.45
N ARG A 98 -3.27 22.81 -13.42
CA ARG A 98 -4.50 22.85 -12.59
C ARG A 98 -4.17 22.75 -11.10
N LEU A 99 -3.14 21.99 -10.72
CA LEU A 99 -2.66 21.91 -9.34
C LEU A 99 -2.24 23.26 -8.76
N GLN A 100 -1.69 24.17 -9.57
CA GLN A 100 -1.34 25.53 -9.14
C GLN A 100 -2.55 26.43 -8.83
N LYS A 101 -3.77 25.99 -9.19
CA LYS A 101 -5.01 26.76 -9.09
C LYS A 101 -6.12 26.00 -8.35
N LEU A 102 -5.75 25.05 -7.48
CA LEU A 102 -6.73 24.36 -6.65
C LEU A 102 -7.46 25.36 -5.74
N PRO A 103 -8.78 25.18 -5.53
CA PRO A 103 -9.49 25.95 -4.51
C PRO A 103 -8.95 25.61 -3.11
N PRO A 104 -9.15 26.50 -2.12
CA PRO A 104 -8.81 26.21 -0.73
C PRO A 104 -9.36 24.85 -0.27
N LEU A 105 -8.62 24.18 0.61
CA LEU A 105 -9.09 22.95 1.25
C LEU A 105 -10.25 23.29 2.19
N ILE A 106 -11.36 22.57 2.07
CA ILE A 106 -12.42 22.57 3.08
C ILE A 106 -11.91 21.73 4.26
N GLU A 107 -11.72 22.39 5.40
CA GLU A 107 -11.07 21.80 6.58
C GLU A 107 -12.06 21.18 7.57
N GLU A 108 -13.36 21.38 7.37
CA GLU A 108 -14.40 20.82 8.24
C GLU A 108 -14.31 19.29 8.27
N GLY A 109 -14.33 18.72 9.46
CA GLY A 109 -14.20 17.27 9.67
C GLY A 109 -12.78 16.71 9.53
N LEU A 110 -11.78 17.52 9.16
CA LEU A 110 -10.38 17.08 9.04
C LEU A 110 -9.59 17.34 10.33
N TRP A 111 -8.69 16.42 10.68
CA TRP A 111 -7.68 16.68 11.70
C TRP A 111 -6.58 17.59 11.18
N SER A 112 -5.92 18.33 12.08
CA SER A 112 -4.80 19.23 11.76
C SER A 112 -3.69 18.53 10.95
N ALA A 113 -3.37 17.28 11.30
CA ALA A 113 -2.40 16.45 10.60
C ALA A 113 -2.84 16.15 9.15
N GLN A 114 -4.12 15.88 8.93
CA GLN A 114 -4.69 15.60 7.60
C GLN A 114 -4.66 16.86 6.73
N ILE A 115 -5.09 18.00 7.29
CA ILE A 115 -5.03 19.31 6.62
C ILE A 115 -3.61 19.61 6.17
N LYS A 116 -2.63 19.44 7.06
CA LYS A 116 -1.21 19.67 6.76
C LYS A 116 -0.70 18.70 5.68
N ALA A 117 -1.03 17.42 5.76
CA ALA A 117 -0.65 16.42 4.77
C ALA A 117 -1.18 16.76 3.37
N ILE A 118 -2.46 17.09 3.26
CA ILE A 118 -3.12 17.42 1.98
C ILE A 118 -2.52 18.70 1.38
N LYS A 119 -2.39 19.79 2.16
CA LYS A 119 -1.81 21.05 1.68
C LYS A 119 -0.36 20.89 1.23
N ASN A 120 0.45 20.14 1.97
CA ASN A 120 1.85 19.91 1.61
C ASN A 120 1.98 19.02 0.37
N LEU A 121 1.10 18.02 0.22
CA LEU A 121 1.04 17.19 -0.98
C LEU A 121 0.66 18.03 -2.20
N GLU A 122 -0.38 18.85 -2.13
CA GLU A 122 -0.80 19.73 -3.23
C GLU A 122 0.30 20.68 -3.65
N LYS A 123 0.99 21.29 -2.68
CA LYS A 123 2.17 22.12 -2.94
C LYS A 123 3.26 21.31 -3.66
N SER A 124 3.63 20.14 -3.12
CA SER A 124 4.65 19.26 -3.71
C SER A 124 4.32 18.89 -5.15
N LEU A 125 3.07 18.51 -5.44
CA LEU A 125 2.65 18.15 -6.79
C LEU A 125 2.62 19.37 -7.71
N SER A 126 2.19 20.55 -7.24
CA SER A 126 2.19 21.79 -8.02
C SER A 126 3.61 22.25 -8.43
N GLU A 127 4.62 21.86 -7.65
CA GLU A 127 6.04 22.07 -7.94
C GLU A 127 6.62 20.99 -8.87
N ASN A 128 5.76 20.15 -9.46
CA ASN A 128 6.15 19.01 -10.29
C ASN A 128 7.13 18.09 -9.53
N ARG A 129 6.81 17.70 -8.29
CA ARG A 129 7.51 16.64 -7.56
C ARG A 129 6.64 15.38 -7.59
N PRO A 130 6.74 14.55 -8.64
CA PRO A 130 5.81 13.46 -8.90
C PRO A 130 5.91 12.31 -7.90
N ARG A 131 6.92 12.28 -7.03
CA ARG A 131 7.05 11.27 -5.97
C ARG A 131 6.96 11.96 -4.62
N ALA A 132 5.95 11.63 -3.83
CA ALA A 132 5.71 12.23 -2.52
C ALA A 132 5.45 11.16 -1.46
N LEU A 133 6.03 11.32 -0.27
CA LEU A 133 5.86 10.41 0.85
C LEU A 133 5.15 11.12 2.00
N ILE A 134 4.08 10.51 2.52
CA ILE A 134 3.36 10.92 3.72
C ILE A 134 3.57 9.84 4.79
N GLN A 135 4.24 10.22 5.88
CA GLN A 135 4.38 9.39 7.06
C GLN A 135 3.32 9.76 8.09
N MET A 136 2.47 8.80 8.45
CA MET A 136 1.37 8.98 9.38
C MET A 136 1.20 7.75 10.26
N ALA A 137 1.13 7.95 11.58
CA ALA A 137 0.94 6.89 12.55
C ALA A 137 -0.27 5.99 12.22
N THR A 138 -0.17 4.70 12.52
CA THR A 138 -1.30 3.78 12.35
C THR A 138 -2.49 4.25 13.20
N GLY A 139 -3.68 4.26 12.60
CA GLY A 139 -4.89 4.78 13.23
C GLY A 139 -5.12 6.29 13.06
N SER A 140 -4.17 7.06 12.49
CA SER A 140 -4.32 8.52 12.33
C SER A 140 -5.07 8.93 11.05
N GLY A 141 -5.90 8.05 10.47
CA GLY A 141 -6.77 8.39 9.33
C GLY A 141 -6.05 8.53 7.97
N LYS A 142 -5.04 7.68 7.69
CA LYS A 142 -4.31 7.66 6.40
C LYS A 142 -5.24 7.50 5.19
N THR A 143 -6.10 6.48 5.22
CA THR A 143 -7.02 6.18 4.11
C THR A 143 -7.98 7.32 3.86
N PHE A 144 -8.58 7.90 4.90
CA PHE A 144 -9.46 9.05 4.78
C PHE A 144 -8.75 10.29 4.21
N THR A 145 -7.50 10.54 4.64
CA THR A 145 -6.64 11.59 4.06
C THR A 145 -6.43 11.34 2.56
N ALA A 146 -6.22 10.09 2.18
CA ALA A 146 -6.04 9.68 0.80
C ALA A 146 -7.28 9.90 -0.06
N VAL A 147 -8.44 9.44 0.39
CA VAL A 147 -9.72 9.68 -0.29
C VAL A 147 -9.94 11.19 -0.49
N THR A 148 -9.61 12.00 0.52
CA THR A 148 -9.77 13.47 0.46
C THR A 148 -8.89 14.11 -0.61
N PHE A 149 -7.58 13.82 -0.64
CA PHE A 149 -6.76 14.40 -1.71
C PHE A 149 -7.09 13.80 -3.08
N ILE A 150 -7.45 12.52 -3.18
CA ILE A 150 -7.86 11.89 -4.45
C ILE A 150 -9.09 12.59 -5.01
N TYR A 151 -10.10 12.84 -4.18
CA TYR A 151 -11.28 13.60 -4.56
C TYR A 151 -10.89 14.95 -5.18
N ARG A 152 -9.99 15.69 -4.53
CA ARG A 152 -9.52 16.99 -5.00
C ARG A 152 -8.72 16.90 -6.31
N LEU A 153 -7.88 15.87 -6.46
CA LEU A 153 -7.14 15.62 -7.70
C LEU A 153 -8.07 15.28 -8.86
N LEU A 154 -9.12 14.48 -8.64
CA LEU A 154 -10.13 14.16 -9.65
C LEU A 154 -10.98 15.38 -10.00
N LYS A 155 -11.52 16.08 -8.98
CA LYS A 155 -12.49 17.16 -9.14
C LYS A 155 -11.87 18.42 -9.73
N PHE A 156 -10.71 18.84 -9.23
CA PHE A 156 -10.13 20.15 -9.53
C PHE A 156 -8.90 20.06 -10.42
N ALA A 157 -8.03 19.06 -10.20
CA ALA A 157 -6.87 18.83 -11.07
C ALA A 157 -7.21 18.01 -12.33
N LYS A 158 -8.46 17.51 -12.43
CA LYS A 158 -8.96 16.66 -13.52
C LYS A 158 -8.08 15.45 -13.80
N ALA A 159 -7.51 14.83 -12.77
CA ALA A 159 -6.90 13.51 -12.93
C ALA A 159 -7.94 12.56 -13.53
N LYS A 160 -7.63 11.89 -14.64
CA LYS A 160 -8.52 10.98 -15.36
C LYS A 160 -8.69 9.67 -14.59
N ARG A 161 -7.59 9.11 -14.08
CA ARG A 161 -7.67 7.86 -13.31
C ARG A 161 -6.60 7.78 -12.22
N VAL A 162 -7.03 7.34 -11.05
CA VAL A 162 -6.17 7.06 -9.90
C VAL A 162 -6.12 5.55 -9.66
N LEU A 163 -4.92 5.02 -9.46
CA LEU A 163 -4.72 3.67 -8.96
C LEU A 163 -4.43 3.74 -7.46
N PHE A 164 -5.22 3.05 -6.64
CA PHE A 164 -5.00 2.90 -5.21
C PHE A 164 -4.52 1.47 -4.92
N LEU A 165 -3.27 1.35 -4.50
CA LEU A 165 -2.63 0.08 -4.18
C LEU A 165 -2.70 -0.22 -2.69
N VAL A 166 -3.14 -1.43 -2.38
CA VAL A 166 -3.18 -2.01 -1.03
C VAL A 166 -2.26 -3.23 -0.95
N ASP A 167 -1.81 -3.57 0.26
CA ASP A 167 -0.97 -4.75 0.50
C ASP A 167 -1.72 -6.06 0.25
N ARG A 168 -3.02 -6.12 0.58
CA ARG A 168 -3.85 -7.34 0.53
C ARG A 168 -5.28 -7.05 0.08
N LYS A 169 -5.96 -8.05 -0.47
CA LYS A 169 -7.32 -7.92 -1.00
C LYS A 169 -8.37 -7.52 0.05
N THR A 170 -8.27 -8.02 1.27
CA THR A 170 -9.13 -7.59 2.40
C THR A 170 -9.03 -6.08 2.68
N LEU A 171 -7.83 -5.49 2.64
CA LEU A 171 -7.63 -4.04 2.75
C LEU A 171 -8.22 -3.27 1.57
N GLY A 172 -8.26 -3.89 0.38
CA GLY A 172 -8.92 -3.33 -0.80
C GLY A 172 -10.42 -3.16 -0.60
N ALA A 173 -11.08 -4.16 0.00
CA ALA A 173 -12.49 -4.08 0.34
C ALA A 173 -12.78 -3.01 1.42
N GLN A 174 -11.91 -2.87 2.42
CA GLN A 174 -12.02 -1.80 3.42
C GLN A 174 -11.86 -0.42 2.78
N THR A 175 -10.86 -0.27 1.91
CA THR A 175 -10.61 0.98 1.18
C THR A 175 -11.82 1.35 0.31
N LEU A 176 -12.42 0.39 -0.40
CA LEU A 176 -13.64 0.64 -1.18
C LEU A 176 -14.78 1.16 -0.29
N LYS A 177 -14.94 0.58 0.91
CA LYS A 177 -15.95 1.04 1.86
C LYS A 177 -15.70 2.47 2.33
N GLU A 178 -14.45 2.86 2.57
CA GLU A 178 -14.09 4.25 2.90
C GLU A 178 -14.50 5.21 1.75
N PHE A 179 -14.22 4.86 0.49
CA PHE A 179 -14.71 5.63 -0.66
C PHE A 179 -16.25 5.71 -0.70
N GLN A 180 -16.96 4.60 -0.45
CA GLN A 180 -18.43 4.58 -0.45
C GLN A 180 -19.06 5.38 0.69
N GLN A 181 -18.33 5.58 1.78
CA GLN A 181 -18.80 6.32 2.96
C GLN A 181 -18.38 7.78 2.97
N TYR A 182 -17.41 8.17 2.13
CA TYR A 182 -16.91 9.52 2.04
C TYR A 182 -17.95 10.49 1.45
N ASP A 183 -18.33 11.49 2.22
CA ASP A 183 -19.18 12.59 1.79
C ASP A 183 -18.36 13.64 1.04
N SER A 184 -18.85 14.05 -0.14
CA SER A 184 -18.18 15.07 -0.95
C SER A 184 -18.25 16.43 -0.26
N PRO A 185 -17.10 17.12 -0.04
CA PRO A 185 -17.12 18.46 0.56
C PRO A 185 -17.81 19.52 -0.31
N ASP A 186 -17.91 19.31 -1.63
CA ASP A 186 -18.46 20.31 -2.57
C ASP A 186 -19.82 19.91 -3.16
N SER A 187 -20.41 18.79 -2.73
CA SER A 187 -21.68 18.31 -3.28
C SER A 187 -22.49 17.52 -2.25
N PRO A 188 -23.80 17.36 -2.44
CA PRO A 188 -24.63 16.53 -1.55
C PRO A 188 -24.43 15.02 -1.76
N PHE A 189 -23.56 14.62 -2.68
CA PHE A 189 -23.33 13.24 -3.07
C PHE A 189 -22.14 12.64 -2.33
N LYS A 190 -22.11 11.32 -2.25
CA LYS A 190 -20.93 10.57 -1.82
C LYS A 190 -19.92 10.47 -2.94
N PHE A 191 -18.66 10.18 -2.58
CA PHE A 191 -17.59 10.01 -3.57
C PHE A 191 -17.99 9.07 -4.72
N THR A 192 -18.52 7.89 -4.38
CA THR A 192 -18.86 6.86 -5.38
C THR A 192 -20.07 7.18 -6.25
N GLU A 193 -20.84 8.20 -5.87
CA GLU A 193 -21.96 8.71 -6.67
C GLU A 193 -21.46 9.74 -7.71
N GLU A 194 -20.36 10.45 -7.43
CA GLU A 194 -19.70 11.36 -8.38
C GLU A 194 -18.68 10.64 -9.28
N PHE A 195 -17.96 9.67 -8.73
CA PHE A 195 -16.83 9.01 -9.38
C PHE A 195 -16.93 7.50 -9.23
N ILE A 196 -16.89 6.79 -10.36
CA ILE A 196 -16.89 5.33 -10.35
C ILE A 196 -15.59 4.81 -9.75
N VAL A 197 -15.72 4.00 -8.69
CA VAL A 197 -14.62 3.31 -8.01
C VAL A 197 -14.73 1.82 -8.30
N GLN A 198 -13.68 1.24 -8.89
CA GLN A 198 -13.61 -0.17 -9.20
C GLN A 198 -12.61 -0.87 -8.27
N HIS A 199 -13.05 -1.92 -7.56
CA HIS A 199 -12.13 -2.86 -6.92
C HIS A 199 -11.78 -3.95 -7.95
N LEU A 200 -10.50 -4.04 -8.33
CA LEU A 200 -10.03 -4.98 -9.36
C LEU A 200 -10.03 -6.41 -8.83
N GLN A 201 -11.13 -7.12 -9.11
CA GLN A 201 -11.29 -8.55 -8.81
C GLN A 201 -11.04 -9.45 -10.04
N SER A 202 -10.92 -8.85 -11.22
CA SER A 202 -10.65 -9.52 -12.49
C SER A 202 -9.61 -8.74 -13.29
N GLY A 203 -9.15 -9.29 -14.41
CA GLY A 203 -8.16 -8.62 -15.27
C GLY A 203 -8.67 -7.45 -16.11
N THR A 204 -9.92 -7.02 -15.92
CA THR A 204 -10.51 -5.94 -16.74
C THR A 204 -10.57 -4.64 -15.95
N ILE A 205 -9.97 -3.58 -16.50
CA ILE A 205 -10.12 -2.21 -15.99
C ILE A 205 -11.32 -1.57 -16.70
N ASP A 206 -12.31 -1.13 -15.91
CA ASP A 206 -13.44 -0.35 -16.41
C ASP A 206 -12.94 1.02 -16.89
N LYS A 207 -13.21 1.33 -18.17
CA LYS A 207 -12.78 2.59 -18.79
C LYS A 207 -13.40 3.81 -18.13
N THR A 208 -14.58 3.65 -17.52
CA THR A 208 -15.32 4.73 -16.84
C THR A 208 -14.88 4.92 -15.39
N ALA A 209 -14.18 3.93 -14.80
CA ALA A 209 -13.66 4.04 -13.45
C ALA A 209 -12.60 5.15 -13.35
N ARG A 210 -12.80 6.01 -12.34
CA ARG A 210 -11.91 7.12 -11.99
C ARG A 210 -10.94 6.74 -10.88
N VAL A 211 -11.30 5.75 -10.07
CA VAL A 211 -10.41 5.13 -9.08
C VAL A 211 -10.43 3.61 -9.28
N CYS A 212 -9.26 3.01 -9.36
CA CYS A 212 -9.09 1.55 -9.35
C CYS A 212 -8.36 1.15 -8.08
N ILE A 213 -8.97 0.30 -7.26
CA ILE A 213 -8.36 -0.27 -6.05
C ILE A 213 -7.83 -1.65 -6.40
N SER A 214 -6.56 -1.94 -6.09
CA SER A 214 -5.93 -3.22 -6.45
C SER A 214 -4.80 -3.59 -5.51
N THR A 215 -4.50 -4.89 -5.43
CA THR A 215 -3.22 -5.37 -4.91
C THR A 215 -2.14 -5.21 -6.00
N ILE A 216 -0.87 -5.14 -5.60
CA ILE A 216 0.20 -5.00 -6.58
C ILE A 216 0.41 -6.29 -7.40
N GLN A 217 0.12 -7.44 -6.78
CA GLN A 217 0.07 -8.77 -7.38
C GLN A 217 -0.93 -8.81 -8.52
N ARG A 218 -2.17 -8.40 -8.24
CA ARG A 218 -3.24 -8.36 -9.23
C ARG A 218 -2.82 -7.47 -10.38
N LEU A 219 -2.35 -6.25 -10.12
CA LEU A 219 -1.93 -5.34 -11.17
C LEU A 219 -0.82 -5.92 -12.07
N TYR A 220 0.16 -6.61 -11.50
CA TYR A 220 1.20 -7.29 -12.28
C TYR A 220 0.66 -8.44 -13.12
N SER A 221 -0.23 -9.26 -12.57
CA SER A 221 -0.89 -10.34 -13.31
C SER A 221 -1.64 -9.77 -14.51
N ILE A 222 -2.33 -8.64 -14.34
CA ILE A 222 -3.02 -7.95 -15.43
C ILE A 222 -2.03 -7.44 -16.49
N LEU A 223 -0.90 -6.84 -16.06
CA LEU A 223 0.15 -6.40 -16.99
C LEU A 223 0.74 -7.57 -17.79
N LYS A 224 0.88 -8.74 -17.17
CA LYS A 224 1.33 -9.98 -17.81
C LYS A 224 0.27 -10.68 -18.65
N GLY A 225 -1.01 -10.37 -18.44
CA GLY A 225 -2.13 -11.08 -19.08
C GLY A 225 -2.32 -12.49 -18.52
N GLU A 226 -1.89 -12.72 -17.28
CA GLU A 226 -2.00 -14.00 -16.57
C GLU A 226 -3.02 -13.87 -15.44
N ASP A 227 -3.81 -14.91 -15.17
CA ASP A 227 -4.66 -14.93 -13.98
C ASP A 227 -3.83 -15.34 -12.75
N ILE A 228 -4.16 -14.77 -11.60
CA ILE A 228 -3.55 -15.10 -10.32
C ILE A 228 -4.54 -15.86 -9.43
N ASP A 229 -4.03 -16.83 -8.68
CA ASP A 229 -4.80 -17.51 -7.63
C ASP A 229 -5.25 -16.49 -6.57
N PRO A 230 -6.55 -16.40 -6.25
CA PRO A 230 -7.06 -15.52 -5.20
C PRO A 230 -6.38 -15.67 -3.83
N GLU A 231 -5.84 -16.85 -3.49
CA GLU A 231 -5.14 -17.07 -2.22
C GLU A 231 -3.83 -16.26 -2.13
N LEU A 232 -3.12 -16.10 -3.26
CA LEU A 232 -1.87 -15.33 -3.32
C LEU A 232 -2.06 -13.82 -3.14
N GLU A 233 -3.30 -13.32 -3.23
CA GLU A 233 -3.63 -11.92 -2.98
C GLU A 233 -3.90 -11.59 -1.50
N GLU A 234 -4.01 -12.61 -0.64
CA GLU A 234 -4.19 -12.44 0.80
C GLU A 234 -2.86 -12.52 1.58
N GLU A 235 -1.81 -13.06 0.96
CA GLU A 235 -0.46 -13.11 1.53
C GLU A 235 0.25 -11.75 1.34
N SER A 236 0.87 -11.21 2.40
CA SER A 236 1.75 -10.05 2.21
C SER A 236 3.06 -10.52 1.59
N LEU A 237 3.45 -9.84 0.54
CA LEU A 237 4.67 -10.16 -0.20
C LEU A 237 5.93 -9.77 0.55
N PHE A 238 5.85 -8.93 1.59
CA PHE A 238 7.00 -8.61 2.43
C PHE A 238 7.57 -9.89 3.08
N ASP A 239 6.69 -10.81 3.45
CA ASP A 239 7.04 -12.08 4.09
C ASP A 239 7.64 -13.10 3.09
N HIS A 240 7.53 -12.81 1.79
CA HIS A 240 7.92 -13.68 0.68
C HIS A 240 8.89 -13.03 -0.32
N ALA A 241 9.52 -11.89 0.03
CA ALA A 241 10.41 -11.14 -0.86
C ALA A 241 11.60 -11.98 -1.39
N ASP A 242 12.02 -13.00 -0.63
CA ASP A 242 13.11 -13.92 -0.98
C ASP A 242 12.72 -15.04 -1.96
N LEU A 243 11.42 -15.25 -2.22
CA LEU A 243 10.95 -16.31 -3.14
C LEU A 243 11.21 -15.99 -4.62
N PHE A 244 11.36 -14.72 -4.98
CA PHE A 244 11.66 -14.30 -6.35
C PHE A 244 13.15 -13.96 -6.49
N LYS A 245 13.98 -14.94 -6.85
CA LYS A 245 15.43 -14.73 -7.08
C LYS A 245 15.70 -13.67 -8.15
N GLU A 246 14.91 -13.65 -9.23
CA GLU A 246 14.84 -12.58 -10.24
C GLU A 246 13.45 -12.60 -10.88
N PRO A 247 12.56 -11.67 -10.53
CA PRO A 247 11.22 -11.66 -11.09
C PRO A 247 11.26 -11.16 -12.56
N PRO A 248 10.50 -11.79 -13.48
CA PRO A 248 10.58 -11.45 -14.90
C PRO A 248 10.13 -10.01 -15.16
N PRO A 249 10.80 -9.29 -16.09
CA PRO A 249 10.59 -7.86 -16.30
C PRO A 249 9.17 -7.57 -16.77
N VAL A 250 8.64 -6.39 -16.42
CA VAL A 250 7.35 -5.92 -16.97
C VAL A 250 7.54 -5.56 -18.44
N GLU A 251 6.62 -6.03 -19.29
CA GLU A 251 6.62 -5.76 -20.73
C GLU A 251 5.51 -4.77 -21.10
N TYR A 252 5.62 -4.15 -22.28
CA TYR A 252 4.59 -3.23 -22.77
C TYR A 252 3.26 -3.96 -22.97
N ASN A 253 2.23 -3.49 -22.29
CA ASN A 253 0.87 -3.99 -22.46
C ASN A 253 0.02 -2.96 -23.23
N PRO A 254 -0.39 -3.24 -24.49
CA PRO A 254 -1.15 -2.28 -25.28
C PRO A 254 -2.58 -2.04 -24.76
N ILE A 255 -3.12 -2.96 -23.95
CA ILE A 255 -4.44 -2.83 -23.33
C ILE A 255 -4.36 -1.83 -22.17
N ILE A 256 -3.25 -1.84 -21.44
CA ILE A 256 -2.97 -1.00 -20.28
C ILE A 256 -1.72 -0.18 -20.57
N PRO A 257 -1.79 0.86 -21.40
CA PRO A 257 -0.61 1.65 -21.75
C PRO A 257 -0.08 2.47 -20.55
N PRO A 258 1.17 3.00 -20.60
CA PRO A 258 1.77 3.77 -19.51
C PRO A 258 0.91 4.94 -19.00
N GLU A 259 0.12 5.56 -19.87
CA GLU A 259 -0.78 6.66 -19.53
C GLU A 259 -2.13 6.26 -18.91
N THR A 260 -2.30 5.00 -18.50
CA THR A 260 -3.58 4.50 -17.96
C THR A 260 -3.99 5.20 -16.66
N PHE A 261 -3.01 5.59 -15.84
CA PHE A 261 -3.20 6.25 -14.55
C PHE A 261 -2.40 7.54 -14.51
N ASP A 262 -3.00 8.63 -14.01
CA ASP A 262 -2.26 9.89 -13.80
C ASP A 262 -1.63 9.93 -12.40
N VAL A 263 -2.23 9.20 -11.45
CA VAL A 263 -1.81 9.17 -10.05
C VAL A 263 -1.86 7.73 -9.54
N ILE A 264 -0.81 7.33 -8.84
CA ILE A 264 -0.76 6.09 -8.07
C ILE A 264 -0.64 6.46 -6.60
N VAL A 265 -1.51 5.91 -5.77
CA VAL A 265 -1.44 6.00 -4.31
C VAL A 265 -1.14 4.60 -3.79
N THR A 266 -0.11 4.45 -2.97
CA THR A 266 0.23 3.16 -2.35
C THR A 266 0.15 3.30 -0.84
N ASP A 267 -0.78 2.53 -0.25
CA ASP A 267 -0.84 2.34 1.19
C ASP A 267 0.19 1.31 1.64
N GLU A 268 0.69 1.50 2.87
CA GLU A 268 1.87 0.83 3.42
C GLU A 268 3.00 0.63 2.39
N CYS A 269 3.35 1.74 1.72
CA CYS A 269 4.25 1.74 0.58
C CYS A 269 5.64 1.13 0.85
N HIS A 270 6.08 1.07 2.11
CA HIS A 270 7.29 0.38 2.50
C HIS A 270 7.24 -1.13 2.23
N ARG A 271 6.11 -1.73 1.86
CA ARG A 271 5.98 -3.14 1.45
C ARG A 271 5.99 -3.32 -0.07
N SER A 272 5.48 -2.33 -0.80
CA SER A 272 5.13 -2.45 -2.23
C SER A 272 6.18 -1.87 -3.19
N ILE A 273 7.27 -1.29 -2.70
CA ILE A 273 8.26 -0.57 -3.52
C ILE A 273 9.54 -1.37 -3.82
N TYR A 274 9.62 -2.64 -3.42
CA TYR A 274 10.84 -3.46 -3.60
C TYR A 274 10.86 -4.26 -4.91
N ASN A 275 12.07 -4.53 -5.40
CA ASN A 275 12.41 -5.49 -6.45
C ASN A 275 11.43 -5.49 -7.63
N LEU A 276 10.60 -6.55 -7.75
CA LEU A 276 9.63 -6.75 -8.82
C LEU A 276 8.69 -5.56 -8.98
N TRP A 277 8.16 -5.10 -7.86
CA TRP A 277 7.00 -4.22 -7.80
C TRP A 277 7.34 -2.78 -8.14
N ARG A 278 8.60 -2.41 -7.93
CA ARG A 278 9.13 -1.15 -8.43
C ARG A 278 8.89 -0.99 -9.93
N GLN A 279 9.09 -2.05 -10.71
CA GLN A 279 8.89 -2.02 -12.17
C GLN A 279 7.42 -1.81 -12.54
N VAL A 280 6.48 -2.33 -11.74
CA VAL A 280 5.04 -2.12 -11.92
C VAL A 280 4.66 -0.66 -11.66
N LEU A 281 5.21 -0.06 -10.60
CA LEU A 281 4.99 1.35 -10.29
C LEU A 281 5.62 2.28 -11.35
N GLU A 282 6.81 1.93 -11.84
CA GLU A 282 7.56 2.70 -12.85
C GLU A 282 7.08 2.45 -14.29
N TYR A 283 6.19 1.49 -14.51
CA TYR A 283 5.54 1.24 -15.81
C TYR A 283 4.65 2.41 -16.23
N PHE A 284 3.94 3.01 -15.28
CA PHE A 284 2.98 4.06 -15.56
C PHE A 284 3.62 5.44 -15.52
N ASP A 285 3.14 6.30 -16.41
CA ASP A 285 3.46 7.71 -16.40
C ASP A 285 2.56 8.46 -15.41
N SER A 286 2.86 8.30 -14.12
CA SER A 286 2.02 8.81 -13.03
C SER A 286 2.81 9.56 -11.95
N SER A 287 2.11 10.43 -11.23
CA SER A 287 2.58 10.89 -9.91
C SER A 287 2.32 9.79 -8.86
N ILE A 288 3.34 9.38 -8.11
CA ILE A 288 3.29 8.31 -7.11
C ILE A 288 3.32 8.90 -5.70
N ILE A 289 2.30 8.57 -4.91
CA ILE A 289 2.10 9.06 -3.55
C ILE A 289 2.16 7.86 -2.61
N GLY A 290 3.14 7.85 -1.72
CA GLY A 290 3.31 6.81 -0.70
C GLY A 290 2.70 7.23 0.63
N LEU A 291 1.93 6.32 1.24
CA LEU A 291 1.44 6.43 2.61
C LEU A 291 2.11 5.34 3.43
N THR A 292 2.60 5.65 4.63
CA THR A 292 3.07 4.62 5.56
C THR A 292 3.18 5.14 7.00
N ALA A 293 3.13 4.24 7.97
CA ALA A 293 3.52 4.56 9.35
C ALA A 293 5.02 4.39 9.62
N THR A 294 5.71 3.56 8.83
CA THR A 294 7.06 3.05 9.15
C THR A 294 7.97 3.06 7.93
N PRO A 295 8.36 4.25 7.42
CA PRO A 295 9.26 4.32 6.27
C PRO A 295 10.66 3.84 6.64
N ASN A 296 11.35 3.20 5.69
CA ASN A 296 12.76 2.87 5.82
C ASN A 296 13.63 3.65 4.81
N MET A 297 14.95 3.48 4.86
CA MET A 297 15.89 4.20 3.98
C MET A 297 15.59 4.01 2.48
N GLN A 298 15.17 2.81 2.08
CA GLN A 298 14.83 2.51 0.69
C GLN A 298 13.53 3.23 0.29
N THR A 299 12.55 3.33 1.21
CA THR A 299 11.34 4.14 1.03
C THR A 299 11.69 5.59 0.76
N PHE A 300 12.51 6.21 1.60
CA PHE A 300 12.95 7.58 1.37
C PHE A 300 13.68 7.75 0.02
N GLY A 301 14.55 6.79 -0.34
CA GLY A 301 15.23 6.79 -1.63
C GLY A 301 14.28 6.75 -2.83
N PHE A 302 13.27 5.87 -2.81
CA PHE A 302 12.29 5.75 -3.89
C PHE A 302 11.47 7.02 -4.10
N PHE A 303 11.12 7.71 -3.00
CA PHE A 303 10.37 8.97 -3.03
C PHE A 303 11.27 10.22 -3.12
N ASN A 304 12.54 10.08 -3.55
CA ASN A 304 13.49 11.19 -3.73
C ASN A 304 13.66 12.06 -2.48
N GLN A 305 13.56 11.46 -1.28
CA GLN A 305 13.57 12.14 0.02
C GLN A 305 12.49 13.23 0.16
N ASN A 306 11.45 13.20 -0.68
CA ASN A 306 10.35 14.15 -0.67
C ASN A 306 9.29 13.73 0.35
N LEU A 307 9.66 13.78 1.63
CA LEU A 307 8.75 13.61 2.76
C LEU A 307 7.90 14.88 2.91
N VAL A 308 6.64 14.83 2.50
CA VAL A 308 5.76 16.01 2.51
C VAL A 308 5.09 16.20 3.87
N MET A 309 4.98 15.14 4.68
CA MET A 309 4.47 15.21 6.04
C MET A 309 4.99 14.05 6.89
N GLU A 310 5.30 14.35 8.15
CA GLU A 310 5.60 13.37 9.19
C GLU A 310 4.68 13.59 10.39
N TYR A 311 3.92 12.57 10.74
CA TYR A 311 3.02 12.52 11.89
C TYR A 311 3.28 11.25 12.71
N PRO A 312 4.27 11.28 13.63
CA PRO A 312 4.68 10.10 14.38
C PRO A 312 3.68 9.77 15.49
N HIS A 313 3.81 8.59 16.09
CA HIS A 313 2.89 8.12 17.13
C HIS A 313 2.86 9.04 18.35
N GLU A 314 4.01 9.55 18.78
CA GLU A 314 4.12 10.45 19.93
C GLU A 314 3.31 11.73 19.72
N GLN A 315 3.31 12.25 18.49
CA GLN A 315 2.51 13.42 18.14
C GLN A 315 1.02 13.07 18.06
N ALA A 316 0.67 11.92 17.48
CA ALA A 316 -0.71 11.43 17.46
C ALA A 316 -1.29 11.24 18.87
N VAL A 317 -0.48 10.81 19.83
CA VAL A 317 -0.84 10.71 21.24
C VAL A 317 -0.99 12.10 21.87
N ALA A 318 -0.05 13.01 21.62
CA ALA A 318 -0.10 14.38 22.15
C ALA A 318 -1.34 15.15 21.68
N ASP A 319 -1.77 14.92 20.43
CA ASP A 319 -2.97 15.53 19.85
C ASP A 319 -4.28 14.81 20.23
N GLY A 320 -4.21 13.72 21.00
CA GLY A 320 -5.37 12.93 21.41
C GLY A 320 -6.03 12.09 20.31
N VAL A 321 -5.34 11.91 19.18
CA VAL A 321 -5.79 11.07 18.05
C VAL A 321 -5.58 9.58 18.38
N ASN A 322 -4.43 9.25 18.97
CA ASN A 322 -4.09 7.90 19.40
C ASN A 322 -4.03 7.80 20.92
N VAL A 323 -4.29 6.59 21.43
CA VAL A 323 -3.95 6.24 22.81
C VAL A 323 -2.49 5.83 22.91
N ASN A 324 -1.84 6.16 24.03
CA ASN A 324 -0.50 5.68 24.32
C ASN A 324 -0.50 4.18 24.65
N TYR A 325 0.68 3.56 24.67
CA TYR A 325 0.87 2.17 25.09
C TYR A 325 1.95 2.03 26.16
N ASP A 326 1.83 0.94 26.94
CA ASP A 326 2.83 0.50 27.89
C ASP A 326 3.39 -0.86 27.48
N VAL A 327 4.69 -1.08 27.67
CA VAL A 327 5.35 -2.34 27.33
C VAL A 327 5.57 -3.18 28.58
N TYR A 328 4.77 -4.24 28.73
CA TYR A 328 5.01 -5.28 29.74
C TYR A 328 5.84 -6.42 29.16
N ARG A 329 7.11 -6.52 29.56
CA ARG A 329 8.07 -7.46 28.95
C ARG A 329 8.29 -8.71 29.79
N ILE A 330 7.86 -9.86 29.27
CA ILE A 330 8.16 -11.18 29.85
C ILE A 330 9.40 -11.75 29.16
N ARG A 331 10.42 -12.14 29.95
CA ARG A 331 11.63 -12.82 29.46
C ARG A 331 11.80 -14.13 30.19
N THR A 332 11.85 -15.24 29.45
CA THR A 332 12.21 -16.55 30.02
C THR A 332 13.66 -16.87 29.68
N ARG A 333 14.31 -17.69 30.51
CA ARG A 333 15.72 -18.10 30.28
C ARG A 333 15.90 -18.71 28.89
N ILE A 334 15.00 -19.61 28.49
CA ILE A 334 15.10 -20.29 27.19
C ILE A 334 14.77 -19.37 26.01
N THR A 335 13.88 -18.38 26.20
CA THR A 335 13.60 -17.38 25.15
C THR A 335 14.80 -16.48 24.89
N GLN A 336 15.68 -16.30 25.87
CA GLN A 336 16.87 -15.45 25.72
C GLN A 336 18.10 -16.21 25.19
N ALA A 337 18.30 -17.45 25.62
CA ALA A 337 19.55 -18.18 25.38
C ALA A 337 19.37 -19.49 24.59
N GLY A 338 18.14 -19.90 24.28
CA GLY A 338 17.88 -21.28 23.87
C GLY A 338 17.97 -22.25 25.03
N SER A 339 18.03 -23.55 24.74
CA SER A 339 18.24 -24.58 25.73
C SER A 339 18.82 -25.82 25.08
N LYS A 340 19.00 -26.84 25.91
CA LYS A 340 19.40 -28.17 25.49
C LYS A 340 18.52 -29.24 26.10
N VAL A 341 18.43 -30.38 25.42
CA VAL A 341 17.81 -31.60 25.91
C VAL A 341 18.85 -32.71 25.84
N ASP A 342 19.19 -33.30 26.99
CA ASP A 342 20.24 -34.32 27.06
C ASP A 342 19.85 -35.59 26.28
N ALA A 343 20.85 -36.36 25.87
CA ALA A 343 20.65 -37.67 25.26
C ALA A 343 19.91 -38.64 26.20
N GLY A 344 19.14 -39.56 25.62
CA GLY A 344 18.45 -40.63 26.33
C GLY A 344 17.02 -40.31 26.78
N TYR A 345 16.58 -39.05 26.70
CA TYR A 345 15.18 -38.66 26.90
C TYR A 345 14.31 -38.98 25.69
N PHE A 346 13.04 -39.31 25.94
CA PHE A 346 12.02 -39.39 24.89
C PHE A 346 11.43 -38.00 24.67
N ILE A 347 11.43 -37.56 23.42
CA ILE A 347 10.80 -36.32 22.99
C ILE A 347 9.66 -36.61 22.03
N ASP A 348 8.69 -35.70 22.00
CA ASP A 348 7.65 -35.69 20.98
C ASP A 348 8.20 -35.08 19.69
N ARG A 349 8.27 -35.88 18.63
CA ARG A 349 8.40 -35.36 17.26
C ARG A 349 7.02 -35.21 16.65
N ARG A 350 6.69 -33.97 16.28
CA ARG A 350 5.45 -33.63 15.57
C ARG A 350 5.74 -33.42 14.09
N ASP A 351 5.07 -34.17 13.24
CA ASP A 351 5.08 -33.95 11.80
C ASP A 351 4.37 -32.63 11.45
N ARG A 352 4.97 -31.79 10.60
CA ARG A 352 4.46 -30.44 10.32
C ARG A 352 3.14 -30.45 9.54
N GLU A 353 2.92 -31.43 8.65
CA GLU A 353 1.73 -31.48 7.80
C GLU A 353 0.58 -32.23 8.47
N THR A 354 0.86 -33.43 8.97
CA THR A 354 -0.14 -34.34 9.52
C THR A 354 -0.43 -34.10 10.99
N ARG A 355 0.44 -33.36 11.69
CA ARG A 355 0.45 -33.20 13.16
C ARG A 355 0.58 -34.51 13.94
N ALA A 356 0.93 -35.60 13.28
CA ALA A 356 1.17 -36.87 13.95
C ALA A 356 2.33 -36.72 14.95
N VAL A 357 2.08 -37.12 16.19
CA VAL A 357 3.09 -37.11 17.24
C VAL A 357 3.64 -38.52 17.38
N ARG A 358 4.96 -38.63 17.34
CA ARG A 358 5.69 -39.87 17.63
C ARG A 358 6.72 -39.63 18.71
N TRP A 359 6.96 -40.64 19.51
CA TRP A 359 7.95 -40.59 20.56
C TRP A 359 9.28 -41.02 19.97
N GLU A 360 10.30 -40.18 20.15
CA GLU A 360 11.65 -40.42 19.64
C GLU A 360 12.61 -40.31 20.82
N ARG A 361 13.39 -41.37 21.06
CA ARG A 361 14.48 -41.30 22.04
C ARG A 361 15.65 -40.57 21.39
N LEU A 362 16.16 -39.55 22.06
CA LEU A 362 17.34 -38.84 21.59
C LEU A 362 18.58 -39.72 21.78
N ASP A 363 19.30 -39.99 20.70
CA ASP A 363 20.59 -40.69 20.75
C ASP A 363 21.73 -39.74 21.12
N GLU A 364 21.59 -38.45 20.77
CA GLU A 364 22.54 -37.38 21.04
C GLU A 364 21.84 -36.18 21.69
N GLU A 365 22.63 -35.29 22.30
CA GLU A 365 22.14 -34.06 22.91
C GLU A 365 21.57 -33.12 21.84
N LEU A 366 20.34 -32.63 22.06
CA LEU A 366 19.69 -31.67 21.18
C LEU A 366 19.87 -30.27 21.76
N GLU A 367 20.78 -29.50 21.17
CA GLU A 367 20.92 -28.07 21.46
C GLU A 367 20.13 -27.22 20.47
N TYR A 368 19.45 -26.18 20.97
CA TYR A 368 18.74 -25.23 20.12
C TYR A 368 18.89 -23.81 20.64
N ASN A 369 19.03 -22.87 19.70
CA ASN A 369 19.16 -21.45 20.00
C ASN A 369 17.80 -20.75 20.10
N ALA A 370 17.78 -19.52 20.61
CA ALA A 370 16.55 -18.75 20.80
C ALA A 370 15.73 -18.54 19.51
N ASN A 371 16.36 -18.52 18.33
CA ASN A 371 15.70 -18.38 17.03
C ASN A 371 15.03 -19.66 16.52
N GLN A 372 15.37 -20.82 17.10
CA GLN A 372 14.78 -22.12 16.77
C GLN A 372 13.58 -22.46 17.68
N LEU A 373 13.38 -21.68 18.75
CA LEU A 373 12.24 -21.83 19.65
C LEU A 373 10.94 -21.41 18.94
N ASP A 374 9.93 -22.25 19.07
CA ASP A 374 8.59 -22.11 18.49
C ASP A 374 8.54 -22.18 16.95
N THR A 375 9.63 -22.59 16.31
CA THR A 375 9.74 -22.86 14.86
C THR A 375 10.22 -24.29 14.60
N ASP A 376 11.38 -24.66 15.14
CA ASP A 376 11.96 -25.99 15.02
C ASP A 376 11.75 -26.82 16.29
N VAL A 377 11.81 -26.16 17.46
CA VAL A 377 11.63 -26.78 18.78
C VAL A 377 10.52 -26.06 19.54
N VAL A 378 9.53 -26.81 20.01
CA VAL A 378 8.42 -26.26 20.80
C VAL A 378 8.61 -26.62 22.28
N ALA A 379 8.64 -25.61 23.14
CA ALA A 379 8.73 -25.79 24.59
C ALA A 379 7.39 -25.43 25.26
N ILE A 380 6.49 -26.40 25.39
CA ILE A 380 5.13 -26.22 25.95
C ILE A 380 5.16 -25.55 27.34
N ASP A 381 6.13 -25.92 28.18
CA ASP A 381 6.26 -25.33 29.51
C ASP A 381 6.66 -23.84 29.49
N GLN A 382 7.39 -23.40 28.46
CA GLN A 382 7.71 -21.98 28.28
C GLN A 382 6.48 -21.20 27.85
N ILE A 383 5.71 -21.71 26.88
CA ILE A 383 4.45 -21.08 26.43
C ILE A 383 3.51 -20.95 27.65
N ARG A 384 3.39 -22.02 28.43
CA ARG A 384 2.62 -22.04 29.69
C ARG A 384 3.15 -21.05 30.72
N THR A 385 4.47 -20.91 30.87
CA THR A 385 5.07 -19.95 31.79
C THR A 385 4.73 -18.51 31.39
N VAL A 386 4.79 -18.19 30.09
CA VAL A 386 4.42 -16.86 29.57
C VAL A 386 2.94 -16.58 29.82
N ILE A 387 2.06 -17.53 29.51
CA ILE A 387 0.60 -17.37 29.69
C ILE A 387 0.24 -17.25 31.18
N LYS A 388 0.85 -18.06 32.06
CA LYS A 388 0.69 -17.93 33.52
C LYS A 388 1.11 -16.56 34.01
N SER A 389 2.29 -16.10 33.59
CA SER A 389 2.81 -14.78 33.96
C SER A 389 1.88 -13.65 33.48
N PHE A 390 1.36 -13.74 32.26
CA PHE A 390 0.36 -12.80 31.77
C PHE A 390 -0.92 -12.84 32.61
N ARG A 391 -1.52 -14.01 32.82
CA ARG A 391 -2.74 -14.20 33.62
C ARG A 391 -2.59 -13.64 35.04
N ASP A 392 -1.51 -14.00 35.71
CA ASP A 392 -1.31 -13.72 37.14
C ASP A 392 -1.07 -12.24 37.42
N ASN A 393 -0.57 -11.49 36.43
CA ASN A 393 -0.30 -10.07 36.50
C ASN A 393 -1.34 -9.21 35.76
N LEU A 394 -2.25 -9.83 35.00
CA LEU A 394 -3.22 -9.13 34.16
C LEU A 394 -4.03 -8.09 34.92
N PHE A 395 -4.60 -8.47 36.07
CA PHE A 395 -5.45 -7.60 36.89
C PHE A 395 -4.70 -6.90 38.03
N LYS A 396 -3.41 -7.23 38.21
CA LYS A 396 -2.58 -6.67 39.29
C LYS A 396 -1.72 -5.52 38.78
N GLU A 397 -1.04 -5.74 37.67
CA GLU A 397 -0.03 -4.83 37.14
C GLU A 397 -0.43 -4.25 35.79
N ILE A 398 -0.95 -5.08 34.88
CA ILE A 398 -1.18 -4.66 33.48
C ILE A 398 -2.47 -3.82 33.36
N PHE A 399 -3.58 -4.30 33.93
CA PHE A 399 -4.88 -3.64 33.89
C PHE A 399 -5.57 -3.65 35.27
N PRO A 400 -5.02 -2.92 36.27
CA PRO A 400 -5.59 -2.86 37.60
C PRO A 400 -7.04 -2.34 37.56
N GLY A 401 -7.91 -2.97 38.36
CA GLY A 401 -9.32 -2.60 38.49
C GLY A 401 -10.27 -3.12 37.40
N ARG A 402 -9.75 -3.76 36.34
CA ARG A 402 -10.59 -4.51 35.39
C ARG A 402 -11.06 -5.82 36.00
N LYS A 403 -12.31 -6.22 35.70
CA LYS A 403 -12.89 -7.52 36.11
C LYS A 403 -12.78 -8.59 35.03
N ASP A 404 -12.87 -8.15 33.79
CA ASP A 404 -12.81 -9.01 32.61
C ASP A 404 -11.48 -8.82 31.88
N VAL A 405 -10.97 -9.91 31.31
CA VAL A 405 -9.79 -9.88 30.43
C VAL A 405 -10.08 -8.93 29.27
N PRO A 406 -9.33 -7.84 29.06
CA PRO A 406 -9.52 -6.98 27.89
C PRO A 406 -9.41 -7.77 26.58
N LYS A 407 -9.97 -7.24 25.49
CA LYS A 407 -9.79 -7.87 24.17
C LYS A 407 -8.30 -7.97 23.88
N THR A 408 -7.80 -9.20 23.79
CA THR A 408 -6.37 -9.51 23.71
C THR A 408 -6.11 -10.27 22.43
N LEU A 409 -5.15 -9.81 21.65
CA LEU A 409 -4.69 -10.48 20.45
C LEU A 409 -3.29 -11.05 20.70
N VAL A 410 -3.09 -12.33 20.41
CA VAL A 410 -1.80 -13.02 20.56
C VAL A 410 -1.29 -13.41 19.18
N PHE A 411 -0.07 -13.00 18.87
CA PHE A 411 0.60 -13.32 17.62
C PHE A 411 1.52 -14.55 17.83
N ALA A 412 1.19 -15.64 17.16
CA ALA A 412 1.93 -16.89 17.11
C ALA A 412 2.89 -16.90 15.92
N LYS A 413 3.85 -17.83 15.93
CA LYS A 413 4.85 -17.97 14.85
C LYS A 413 4.31 -18.67 13.61
N ASP A 414 3.47 -19.69 13.82
CA ASP A 414 2.80 -20.45 12.78
C ASP A 414 1.48 -21.02 13.31
N ASP A 415 0.72 -21.70 12.44
CA ASP A 415 -0.58 -22.26 12.81
C ASP A 415 -0.48 -23.36 13.88
N SER A 416 0.65 -24.06 13.94
CA SER A 416 0.88 -25.12 14.92
C SER A 416 1.13 -24.53 16.31
N HIS A 417 1.94 -23.48 16.39
CA HIS A 417 2.17 -22.70 17.60
C HIS A 417 0.89 -22.02 18.07
N ALA A 418 0.07 -21.49 17.14
CA ALA A 418 -1.23 -20.91 17.48
C ALA A 418 -2.16 -21.94 18.16
N GLU A 419 -2.15 -23.19 17.70
CA GLU A 419 -2.92 -24.28 18.32
C GLU A 419 -2.46 -24.55 19.77
N ASP A 420 -1.15 -24.64 19.97
CA ASP A 420 -0.56 -24.89 21.30
C ASP A 420 -0.90 -23.74 22.28
N ILE A 421 -0.79 -22.48 21.83
CA ILE A 421 -1.15 -21.30 22.62
C ILE A 421 -2.64 -21.35 23.00
N VAL A 422 -3.55 -21.60 22.05
CA VAL A 422 -5.00 -21.61 22.33
C VAL A 422 -5.35 -22.64 23.40
N LYS A 423 -4.78 -23.85 23.29
CA LYS A 423 -4.97 -24.91 24.27
C LYS A 423 -4.49 -24.45 25.66
N ILE A 424 -3.28 -23.93 25.76
CA ILE A 424 -2.68 -23.54 27.03
C ILE A 424 -3.42 -22.35 27.65
N ILE A 425 -3.86 -21.37 26.85
CA ILE A 425 -4.68 -20.25 27.35
C ILE A 425 -5.98 -20.76 27.97
N ARG A 426 -6.67 -21.69 27.31
CA ARG A 426 -7.93 -22.26 27.86
C ARG A 426 -7.69 -22.99 29.18
N GLU A 427 -6.63 -23.79 29.25
CA GLU A 427 -6.23 -24.51 30.46
C GLU A 427 -5.87 -23.56 31.61
N GLU A 428 -4.97 -22.60 31.36
CA GLU A 428 -4.46 -21.70 32.39
C GLU A 428 -5.50 -20.69 32.86
N PHE A 429 -6.39 -20.21 31.99
CA PHE A 429 -7.50 -19.36 32.41
C PHE A 429 -8.69 -20.16 32.96
N ALA A 430 -8.67 -21.49 32.84
CA ALA A 430 -9.81 -22.37 33.13
C ALA A 430 -11.10 -21.91 32.44
N LYS A 431 -11.01 -21.62 31.14
CA LYS A 431 -12.11 -21.10 30.31
C LYS A 431 -12.36 -21.96 29.07
N GLY A 432 -13.60 -21.90 28.57
CA GLY A 432 -14.05 -22.70 27.42
C GLY A 432 -13.66 -22.14 26.05
N ASN A 433 -14.14 -22.82 25.01
CA ASN A 433 -13.79 -22.53 23.61
C ASN A 433 -14.22 -21.13 23.13
N GLU A 434 -15.29 -20.58 23.70
CA GLU A 434 -15.76 -19.22 23.40
C GLU A 434 -14.81 -18.14 23.93
N PHE A 435 -14.01 -18.42 24.97
CA PHE A 435 -13.15 -17.41 25.59
C PHE A 435 -11.90 -17.11 24.75
N CYS A 436 -11.26 -18.15 24.22
CA CYS A 436 -10.06 -18.05 23.40
C CYS A 436 -10.24 -18.79 22.08
N GLN A 437 -10.07 -18.10 20.95
CA GLN A 437 -10.25 -18.66 19.61
C GLN A 437 -9.01 -18.44 18.74
N LYS A 438 -8.72 -19.42 17.89
CA LYS A 438 -7.74 -19.28 16.82
C LYS A 438 -8.41 -18.59 15.62
N ILE A 439 -7.79 -17.54 15.09
CA ILE A 439 -8.26 -16.85 13.89
C ILE A 439 -7.13 -16.81 12.86
N THR A 440 -7.22 -17.71 11.88
CA THR A 440 -6.24 -17.95 10.81
C THR A 440 -6.97 -18.17 9.49
N TYR A 441 -6.30 -18.03 8.35
CA TYR A 441 -6.89 -18.25 7.01
C TYR A 441 -7.46 -19.67 6.80
N LYS A 442 -6.96 -20.67 7.53
CA LYS A 442 -7.41 -22.08 7.43
C LYS A 442 -8.63 -22.44 8.29
N THR A 443 -9.33 -21.46 8.87
CA THR A 443 -10.49 -21.74 9.72
C THR A 443 -11.69 -22.19 8.88
N THR A 444 -12.20 -23.40 9.13
CA THR A 444 -13.35 -23.96 8.43
C THR A 444 -14.68 -23.55 9.09
N GLY A 445 -15.69 -23.18 8.29
CA GLY A 445 -17.09 -23.03 8.72
C GLY A 445 -17.55 -21.60 9.02
N VAL A 446 -16.64 -20.65 9.26
CA VAL A 446 -16.93 -19.22 9.41
C VAL A 446 -15.80 -18.42 8.78
N SER A 447 -16.12 -17.36 8.04
CA SER A 447 -15.08 -16.55 7.38
C SER A 447 -14.23 -15.82 8.42
N PRO A 448 -12.92 -15.64 8.18
CA PRO A 448 -12.06 -14.91 9.11
C PRO A 448 -12.53 -13.48 9.40
N GLU A 449 -13.14 -12.80 8.43
CA GLU A 449 -13.69 -11.46 8.59
C GLU A 449 -14.82 -11.43 9.62
N GLN A 450 -15.68 -12.45 9.58
CA GLN A 450 -16.77 -12.58 10.55
C GLN A 450 -16.22 -12.85 11.95
N LEU A 451 -15.19 -13.69 12.09
CA LEU A 451 -14.52 -13.94 13.38
C LEU A 451 -13.85 -12.68 13.94
N ILE A 452 -13.20 -11.87 13.10
CA ILE A 452 -12.63 -10.59 13.53
C ILE A 452 -13.73 -9.62 13.95
N ARG A 453 -14.81 -9.52 13.18
CA ARG A 453 -15.96 -8.69 13.52
C ARG A 453 -16.53 -9.09 14.88
N ASP A 454 -16.75 -10.38 15.09
CA ASP A 454 -17.26 -10.92 16.35
C ASP A 454 -16.30 -10.65 17.51
N PHE A 455 -14.99 -10.79 17.29
CA PHE A 455 -13.99 -10.41 18.29
C PHE A 455 -14.06 -8.92 18.65
N ARG A 456 -14.35 -8.02 17.71
CA ARG A 456 -14.47 -6.58 17.98
C ARG A 456 -15.74 -6.23 18.75
N THR A 457 -16.89 -6.82 18.38
CA THR A 457 -18.20 -6.36 18.86
C THR A 457 -18.80 -7.21 19.96
N ASN A 458 -18.59 -8.52 19.94
CA ASN A 458 -19.24 -9.42 20.87
C ASN A 458 -18.47 -9.48 22.18
N TYR A 459 -19.09 -9.94 23.26
CA TYR A 459 -18.36 -10.10 24.52
C TYR A 459 -17.23 -11.14 24.36
N PHE A 460 -17.51 -12.26 23.70
CA PHE A 460 -16.56 -13.32 23.35
C PHE A 460 -16.18 -13.32 21.86
N PRO A 461 -14.98 -13.80 21.49
CA PRO A 461 -13.89 -14.23 22.39
C PRO A 461 -13.19 -13.08 23.09
N ARG A 462 -12.58 -13.33 24.26
CA ARG A 462 -11.74 -12.33 24.96
C ARG A 462 -10.32 -12.35 24.44
N ILE A 463 -9.83 -13.52 24.03
CA ILE A 463 -8.50 -13.70 23.48
C ILE A 463 -8.60 -14.29 22.07
N ALA A 464 -7.94 -13.68 21.10
CA ALA A 464 -7.78 -14.22 19.76
C ALA A 464 -6.30 -14.57 19.55
N VAL A 465 -6.01 -15.72 18.95
CA VAL A 465 -4.64 -16.13 18.57
C VAL A 465 -4.54 -16.18 17.06
N THR A 466 -3.56 -15.49 16.48
CA THR A 466 -3.36 -15.37 15.03
C THR A 466 -1.88 -15.50 14.68
N VAL A 467 -1.55 -15.64 13.39
CA VAL A 467 -0.16 -15.63 12.90
C VAL A 467 0.11 -14.27 12.26
N ASP A 468 -0.47 -14.00 11.07
CA ASP A 468 -0.24 -12.75 10.33
C ASP A 468 -1.50 -11.96 9.98
N MET A 469 -2.69 -12.53 10.21
CA MET A 469 -3.95 -12.08 9.60
C MET A 469 -4.48 -10.74 10.14
N ILE A 470 -4.07 -10.31 11.34
CA ILE A 470 -4.59 -9.10 12.02
C ILE A 470 -3.48 -8.03 12.18
N SER A 471 -2.30 -8.25 11.57
CA SER A 471 -1.16 -7.34 11.71
C SER A 471 -1.36 -5.99 11.00
N THR A 472 -2.21 -5.94 9.98
CA THR A 472 -2.56 -4.73 9.21
C THR A 472 -4.04 -4.42 9.35
N GLY A 473 -4.39 -3.57 10.30
CA GLY A 473 -5.64 -2.79 10.40
C GLY A 473 -6.97 -3.43 9.98
N THR A 474 -7.88 -3.62 10.93
CA THR A 474 -9.33 -3.81 10.67
C THR A 474 -10.17 -2.72 11.27
#